data_AF-A0A653B4D5-F1
#
_entry.id   AF-A0A653B4D5-F1
#
_cell.length_a   1.000
_cell.length_b   1.000
_cell.length_c   1.000
_cell.angle_alpha   90.00
_cell.angle_beta   90.00
_cell.angle_gamma   90.00
#
_symmetry.space_group_name_H-M   'P 1'
#
loop_
_entity.id
_entity.type
_entity.pdbx_description
1 polymer ?
#
loop_
_entity_poly.entity_id
_entity_poly.type
_entity_poly.pdbx_seq_one_letter_code
_entity_poly.pdbx_strand_id
1 'polypeptide(L)'
;MAKAPNLSLSQRLLLASQRMAPVAVKAALVQQLGAEQAAQLSPHMPPAQLRELIMTLPIEFLAEVTTHLDPRSILDTYLSLPDSLHLEVARRLCVIGAFATAARYAECLSPRQVKVLIYGIHDADQVLQIARHIVDIELIVQSLRSFSTSYLCKLTEAAAADANVALSARVLSGLSLPRQADICAHLAPAVLEPLLPLLLQANAALRELLPEPAQPVAELP
;
A
#
# COMPACT_ATOMS: atom_id res chain seq x y z
N MET A 1 22.16 3.01 0.50
CA MET A 1 21.84 3.01 1.94
C MET A 1 21.53 4.43 2.34
N ALA A 2 20.29 4.74 2.72
CA ALA A 2 19.96 6.09 3.21
C ALA A 2 20.70 6.33 4.54
N LYS A 3 21.45 7.42 4.64
CA LYS A 3 22.20 7.79 5.84
C LYS A 3 21.18 8.26 6.90
N ALA A 4 21.17 7.63 8.06
CA ALA A 4 20.30 8.04 9.16
C ALA A 4 20.56 9.52 9.53
N PRO A 5 19.52 10.32 9.82
CA PRO A 5 19.67 11.73 10.19
C PRO A 5 20.48 11.88 11.48
N ASN A 6 21.22 13.00 11.60
CA ASN A 6 22.03 13.32 12.77
C ASN A 6 21.15 13.66 13.99
N LEU A 7 21.46 13.08 15.14
CA LEU A 7 20.70 13.25 16.37
C LEU A 7 21.15 14.47 17.20
N SER A 8 20.17 15.18 17.75
CA SER A 8 20.37 16.22 18.77
C SER A 8 20.95 15.63 20.07
N LEU A 9 21.45 16.49 20.95
CA LEU A 9 22.00 16.08 22.24
C LEU A 9 20.93 15.43 23.15
N SER A 10 19.72 16.01 23.19
CA SER A 10 18.60 15.46 23.97
C SER A 10 18.16 14.10 23.46
N GLN A 11 18.09 13.92 22.13
CA GLN A 11 17.82 12.63 21.49
C GLN A 11 18.87 11.58 21.87
N ARG A 12 20.16 11.93 21.84
CA ARG A 12 21.25 11.02 22.24
C ARG A 12 21.18 10.63 23.71
N LEU A 13 20.85 11.57 24.60
CA LEU A 13 20.68 11.29 26.03
C LEU A 13 19.48 10.38 26.30
N LEU A 14 18.36 10.58 25.60
CA LEU A 14 17.19 9.70 25.68
C LEU A 14 17.52 8.29 25.18
N LEU A 15 18.25 8.17 24.07
CA LEU A 15 18.70 6.87 23.58
C LEU A 15 19.64 6.17 24.57
N ALA A 16 20.52 6.92 25.24
CA ALA A 16 21.44 6.37 26.24
C ALA A 16 20.72 5.88 27.50
N SER A 17 19.56 6.46 27.87
CA SER A 17 18.79 6.10 29.06
C SER A 17 17.71 5.02 28.82
N GLN A 18 17.60 4.47 27.61
CA GLN A 18 16.51 3.57 27.19
C GLN A 18 16.33 2.30 28.03
N ARG A 19 17.38 1.85 28.72
CA ARG A 19 17.36 0.62 29.55
C ARG A 19 16.84 0.86 30.98
N MET A 20 16.59 2.10 31.37
CA MET A 20 16.35 2.44 32.78
C MET A 20 14.89 2.77 33.12
N ALA A 21 14.02 2.95 32.12
CA ALA A 21 12.63 3.37 32.32
C ALA A 21 11.60 2.35 31.78
N PRO A 22 10.45 2.17 32.46
CA PRO A 22 9.32 1.38 31.94
C PRO A 22 8.83 1.91 30.57
N VAL A 23 8.31 1.02 29.74
CA VAL A 23 7.89 1.38 28.37
C VAL A 23 6.78 2.43 28.32
N ALA A 24 5.82 2.37 29.25
CA ALA A 24 4.77 3.40 29.34
C ALA A 24 5.35 4.82 29.53
N VAL A 25 6.41 4.95 30.34
CA VAL A 25 7.10 6.23 30.56
C VAL A 25 7.81 6.68 29.29
N LYS A 26 8.49 5.75 28.60
CA LYS A 26 9.14 6.02 27.31
C LYS A 26 8.12 6.46 26.25
N ALA A 27 6.97 5.78 26.16
CA ALA A 27 5.90 6.13 25.24
C ALA A 27 5.33 7.52 25.49
N ALA A 28 5.15 7.92 26.76
CA ALA A 28 4.70 9.26 27.10
C ALA A 28 5.73 10.34 26.70
N LEU A 29 7.02 10.08 26.98
CA LEU A 29 8.10 11.01 26.60
C LEU A 29 8.22 11.14 25.08
N VAL A 30 8.17 10.02 24.35
CA VAL A 30 8.25 10.03 22.88
C VAL A 30 7.08 10.80 22.26
N GLN A 31 5.87 10.67 22.81
CA GLN A 31 4.73 11.49 22.38
C GLN A 31 4.95 12.98 22.64
N GLN A 32 5.52 13.35 23.79
CA GLN A 32 5.84 14.76 24.10
C GLN A 32 6.90 15.36 23.17
N LEU A 33 7.81 14.55 22.63
CA LEU A 33 8.80 15.00 21.64
C LEU A 33 8.17 15.30 20.27
N GLY A 34 7.00 14.73 19.99
CA GLY A 34 6.31 14.86 18.71
C GLY A 34 6.76 13.84 17.66
N ALA A 35 5.93 13.72 16.62
CA ALA A 35 6.04 12.66 15.61
C ALA A 35 7.36 12.71 14.80
N GLU A 36 7.81 13.89 14.41
CA GLU A 36 9.04 14.06 13.64
C GLU A 36 10.28 13.62 14.44
N GLN A 37 10.35 14.00 15.71
CA GLN A 37 11.47 13.62 16.58
C GLN A 37 11.46 12.11 16.88
N ALA A 38 10.28 11.53 17.08
CA ALA A 38 10.12 10.09 17.23
C ALA A 38 10.56 9.33 15.96
N ALA A 39 10.23 9.83 14.78
CA ALA A 39 10.70 9.28 13.50
C ALA A 39 12.22 9.34 13.39
N GLN A 40 12.85 10.47 13.74
CA GLN A 40 14.32 10.61 13.71
C GLN A 40 15.02 9.66 14.68
N LEU A 41 14.43 9.38 15.83
CA LEU A 41 14.97 8.48 16.85
C LEU A 41 14.88 7.00 16.47
N SER A 42 13.81 6.61 15.77
CA SER A 42 13.44 5.20 15.54
C SER A 42 14.57 4.35 14.91
N PRO A 43 15.29 4.80 13.86
CA PRO A 43 16.37 4.01 13.25
C PRO A 43 17.56 3.73 14.17
N HIS A 44 17.70 4.47 15.27
CA HIS A 44 18.80 4.34 16.22
C HIS A 44 18.43 3.51 17.45
N MET A 45 17.19 3.03 17.53
CA MET A 45 16.73 2.17 18.62
C MET A 45 16.99 0.69 18.31
N PRO A 46 17.32 -0.14 19.33
CA PRO A 46 17.37 -1.59 19.14
C PRO A 46 16.00 -2.15 18.69
N PRO A 47 15.95 -3.07 17.72
CA PRO A 47 14.68 -3.54 17.11
C PRO A 47 13.62 -4.02 18.12
N ALA A 48 14.04 -4.79 19.12
CA ALA A 48 13.12 -5.29 20.16
C ALA A 48 12.51 -4.17 21.00
N GLN A 49 13.29 -3.13 21.32
CA GLN A 49 12.82 -1.98 22.09
C GLN A 49 11.92 -1.06 21.27
N LEU A 50 12.26 -0.87 19.99
CA LEU A 50 11.43 -0.11 19.07
C LEU A 50 10.08 -0.81 18.87
N ARG A 51 10.07 -2.13 18.68
CA ARG A 51 8.84 -2.93 18.62
C ARG A 51 7.97 -2.73 19.85
N GLU A 52 8.54 -2.90 21.04
CA GLU A 52 7.84 -2.76 22.31
C GLU A 52 7.21 -1.36 22.47
N LEU A 53 7.96 -0.32 22.08
CA LEU A 53 7.49 1.05 22.06
C LEU A 53 6.33 1.24 21.08
N ILE A 54 6.48 0.77 19.83
CA ILE A 54 5.44 0.86 18.79
C ILE A 54 4.14 0.22 19.28
N MET A 55 4.22 -0.97 19.91
CA MET A 55 3.04 -1.68 20.43
C MET A 55 2.32 -0.96 21.58
N THR A 56 2.93 0.07 22.16
CA THR A 56 2.37 0.85 23.28
C THR A 56 1.83 2.22 22.83
N LEU A 57 2.24 2.70 21.66
CA LEU A 57 1.89 4.04 21.18
C LEU A 57 0.48 4.06 20.54
N PRO A 58 -0.28 5.15 20.66
CA PRO A 58 -1.55 5.32 19.96
C PRO A 58 -1.41 5.26 18.44
N ILE A 59 -2.41 4.71 17.75
CA ILE A 59 -2.41 4.58 16.28
C ILE A 59 -2.34 5.94 15.59
N GLU A 60 -3.02 6.95 16.13
CA GLU A 60 -3.01 8.31 15.62
C GLU A 60 -1.59 8.88 15.58
N PHE A 61 -0.85 8.72 16.69
CA PHE A 61 0.53 9.18 16.79
C PHE A 61 1.45 8.36 15.88
N LEU A 62 1.29 7.03 15.83
CA LEU A 62 2.07 6.18 14.93
C LEU A 62 1.89 6.59 13.47
N ALA A 63 0.66 6.86 13.03
CA ALA A 63 0.39 7.33 11.68
C ALA A 63 1.12 8.65 11.37
N GLU A 64 1.10 9.62 12.29
CA GLU A 64 1.88 10.86 12.15
C GLU A 64 3.38 10.58 12.04
N VAL A 65 3.93 9.71 12.90
CA VAL A 65 5.35 9.31 12.86
C VAL A 65 5.72 8.71 11.51
N THR A 66 4.87 7.84 10.94
CA THR A 66 5.15 7.22 9.64
C THR A 66 5.25 8.21 8.49
N THR A 67 4.63 9.40 8.59
CA THR A 67 4.78 10.44 7.55
C THR A 67 6.20 11.01 7.47
N HIS A 68 6.94 10.98 8.59
CA HIS A 68 8.32 11.46 8.69
C HIS A 68 9.37 10.33 8.62
N LEU A 69 8.95 9.07 8.67
CA LEU A 69 9.83 7.90 8.73
C LEU A 69 9.79 7.09 7.43
N ASP A 70 10.98 6.82 6.86
CA ASP A 70 11.14 5.83 5.80
C ASP A 70 11.10 4.41 6.42
N PRO A 71 10.13 3.55 6.04
CA PRO A 71 10.03 2.19 6.59
C PRO A 71 11.30 1.35 6.39
N ARG A 72 12.07 1.62 5.33
CA ARG A 72 13.30 0.88 5.03
C ARG A 72 14.39 1.09 6.10
N SER A 73 14.32 2.19 6.84
CA SER A 73 15.26 2.47 7.94
C SER A 73 15.00 1.64 9.21
N ILE A 74 13.81 1.04 9.32
CA ILE A 74 13.40 0.20 10.45
C ILE A 74 12.81 -1.14 9.98
N LEU A 75 13.22 -1.61 8.79
CA LEU A 75 12.52 -2.68 8.05
C LEU A 75 12.31 -3.95 8.87
N ASP A 76 13.35 -4.45 9.54
CA ASP A 76 13.26 -5.68 10.35
C ASP A 76 12.25 -5.52 11.51
N THR A 77 12.22 -4.33 12.12
CA THR A 77 11.24 -4.05 13.18
C THR A 77 9.84 -3.97 12.58
N TYR A 78 9.69 -3.23 11.49
CA TYR A 78 8.41 -3.07 10.79
C TYR A 78 7.82 -4.41 10.39
N LEU A 79 8.57 -5.27 9.70
CA LEU A 79 8.12 -6.59 9.24
C LEU A 79 7.82 -7.58 10.37
N SER A 80 8.35 -7.34 11.57
CA SER A 80 8.02 -8.17 12.73
C SER A 80 6.62 -7.87 13.29
N LEU A 81 6.08 -6.66 13.04
CA LEU A 81 4.83 -6.18 13.65
C LEU A 81 3.62 -7.03 13.22
N PRO A 82 2.56 -7.11 14.04
CA PRO A 82 1.37 -7.86 13.67
C PRO A 82 0.62 -7.18 12.52
N ASP A 83 0.03 -7.97 11.62
CA ASP A 83 -0.77 -7.49 10.48
C ASP A 83 -1.91 -6.55 10.90
N SER A 84 -2.48 -6.73 12.10
CA SER A 84 -3.51 -5.84 12.64
C SER A 84 -3.01 -4.41 12.81
N LEU A 85 -1.77 -4.23 13.28
CA LEU A 85 -1.17 -2.92 13.46
C LEU A 85 -0.87 -2.27 12.10
N HIS A 86 -0.37 -3.04 11.12
CA HIS A 86 -0.19 -2.55 9.75
C HIS A 86 -1.50 -2.02 9.17
N LEU A 87 -2.59 -2.76 9.37
CA LEU A 87 -3.92 -2.36 8.91
C LEU A 87 -4.45 -1.12 9.62
N GLU A 88 -4.32 -1.04 10.94
CA GLU A 88 -4.78 0.10 11.74
C GLU A 88 -4.06 1.39 11.34
N VAL A 89 -2.74 1.34 11.18
CA VAL A 89 -1.95 2.47 10.70
C VAL A 89 -2.30 2.83 9.26
N ALA A 90 -2.45 1.84 8.36
CA ALA A 90 -2.84 2.10 6.97
C ALA A 90 -4.22 2.78 6.88
N ARG A 91 -5.22 2.31 7.62
CA ARG A 91 -6.54 2.95 7.70
C ARG A 91 -6.43 4.38 8.22
N ARG A 92 -5.62 4.60 9.26
CA ARG A 92 -5.41 5.94 9.80
C ARG A 92 -4.75 6.87 8.79
N LEU A 93 -3.78 6.38 8.02
CA LEU A 93 -3.16 7.11 6.91
C LEU A 93 -4.18 7.47 5.82
N CYS A 94 -5.11 6.58 5.49
CA CYS A 94 -6.22 6.89 4.57
C CYS A 94 -7.10 8.02 5.11
N VAL A 95 -7.45 8.00 6.41
CA VAL A 95 -8.29 9.03 7.03
C VAL A 95 -7.63 10.42 6.97
N ILE A 96 -6.30 10.50 7.10
CA ILE A 96 -5.56 11.77 7.01
C ILE A 96 -5.07 12.09 5.58
N GLY A 97 -5.47 11.32 4.57
CA GLY A 97 -5.10 11.54 3.17
C GLY A 97 -3.63 11.24 2.83
N ALA A 98 -2.89 10.54 3.69
CA ALA A 98 -1.47 10.23 3.52
C ALA A 98 -1.24 8.97 2.66
N PHE A 99 -1.85 8.91 1.48
CA PHE A 99 -1.84 7.73 0.61
C PHE A 99 -0.44 7.35 0.10
N ALA A 100 0.40 8.33 -0.25
CA ALA A 100 1.78 8.08 -0.66
C ALA A 100 2.62 7.43 0.47
N THR A 101 2.39 7.84 1.72
CA THR A 101 3.02 7.22 2.89
C THR A 101 2.52 5.79 3.06
N ALA A 102 1.20 5.57 2.99
CA ALA A 102 0.62 4.23 3.09
C ALA A 102 1.19 3.28 2.01
N ALA A 103 1.34 3.77 0.77
CA ALA A 103 1.95 3.02 -0.33
C ALA A 103 3.41 2.65 -0.04
N ARG A 104 4.24 3.60 0.42
CA ARG A 104 5.64 3.37 0.76
C ARG A 104 5.82 2.28 1.83
N TYR A 105 4.91 2.23 2.81
CA TYR A 105 4.91 1.18 3.84
C TYR A 105 4.38 -0.15 3.28
N ALA A 106 3.32 -0.13 2.48
CA ALA A 106 2.77 -1.32 1.82
C ALA A 106 3.79 -2.00 0.89
N GLU A 107 4.65 -1.23 0.20
CA GLU A 107 5.73 -1.77 -0.65
C GLU A 107 6.77 -2.60 0.10
N CYS A 108 6.86 -2.46 1.43
CA CYS A 108 7.76 -3.28 2.23
C CYS A 108 7.15 -4.65 2.55
N LEU A 109 5.83 -4.81 2.40
CA LEU A 109 5.10 -6.00 2.81
C LEU A 109 5.07 -7.07 1.73
N SER A 110 4.81 -8.32 2.15
CA SER A 110 4.58 -9.42 1.20
C SER A 110 3.23 -9.25 0.46
N PRO A 111 3.05 -9.87 -0.72
CA PRO A 111 1.77 -9.83 -1.44
C PRO A 111 0.59 -10.35 -0.61
N ARG A 112 0.84 -11.33 0.27
CA ARG A 112 -0.16 -11.85 1.21
C ARG A 112 -0.63 -10.77 2.19
N GLN A 113 0.29 -9.97 2.73
CA GLN A 113 -0.03 -8.91 3.68
C GLN A 113 -0.69 -7.72 3.00
N VAL A 114 -0.23 -7.33 1.81
CA VAL A 114 -0.90 -6.31 0.99
C VAL A 114 -2.34 -6.72 0.67
N LYS A 115 -2.59 -7.99 0.35
CA LYS A 115 -3.95 -8.52 0.22
C LYS A 115 -4.79 -8.32 1.48
N VAL A 116 -4.24 -8.58 2.68
CA VAL A 116 -4.94 -8.34 3.95
C VAL A 116 -5.26 -6.85 4.13
N LEU A 117 -4.33 -5.95 3.79
CA LEU A 117 -4.57 -4.51 3.83
C LEU A 117 -5.71 -4.09 2.90
N ILE A 118 -5.73 -4.57 1.66
CA ILE A 118 -6.78 -4.27 0.68
C ILE A 118 -8.16 -4.69 1.22
N TYR A 119 -8.28 -5.91 1.75
CA TYR A 119 -9.54 -6.36 2.36
C TYR A 119 -9.92 -5.56 3.61
N GLY A 120 -8.93 -5.22 4.43
CA GLY A 120 -9.16 -4.50 5.67
C GLY A 120 -9.55 -3.04 5.45
N ILE A 121 -9.01 -2.34 4.45
CA ILE A 121 -9.41 -0.96 4.16
C ILE A 121 -10.89 -0.89 3.73
N HIS A 122 -11.35 -1.90 2.99
CA HIS A 122 -12.76 -2.06 2.60
C HIS A 122 -13.37 -0.85 1.86
N ASP A 123 -12.53 -0.10 1.14
CA ASP A 123 -12.91 1.06 0.34
C ASP A 123 -12.08 1.05 -0.95
N ALA A 124 -12.76 0.94 -2.10
CA ALA A 124 -12.11 0.81 -3.40
C ALA A 124 -11.35 2.08 -3.80
N ASP A 125 -11.87 3.25 -3.44
CA ASP A 125 -11.25 4.53 -3.76
C ASP A 125 -9.97 4.72 -2.94
N GLN A 126 -10.01 4.41 -1.64
CA GLN A 126 -8.81 4.48 -0.79
C GLN A 126 -7.73 3.48 -1.23
N VAL A 127 -8.12 2.25 -1.57
CA VAL A 127 -7.19 1.24 -2.09
C VAL A 127 -6.55 1.72 -3.39
N LEU A 128 -7.33 2.33 -4.29
CA LEU A 128 -6.83 2.90 -5.52
C LEU A 128 -5.84 4.04 -5.26
N GLN A 129 -6.18 4.99 -4.38
CA GLN A 129 -5.28 6.11 -4.05
C GLN A 129 -3.92 5.61 -3.52
N ILE A 130 -3.90 4.55 -2.71
CA ILE A 130 -2.66 3.90 -2.29
C ILE A 130 -1.94 3.27 -3.50
N ALA A 131 -2.64 2.48 -4.30
CA ALA A 131 -2.05 1.74 -5.41
C ALA A 131 -1.39 2.66 -6.46
N ARG A 132 -1.90 3.88 -6.67
CA ARG A 132 -1.31 4.89 -7.56
C ARG A 132 0.11 5.30 -7.18
N HIS A 133 0.48 5.16 -5.91
CA HIS A 133 1.80 5.51 -5.40
C HIS A 133 2.75 4.31 -5.28
N ILE A 134 2.28 3.09 -5.51
CA ILE A 134 3.13 1.90 -5.52
C ILE A 134 3.84 1.81 -6.88
N VAL A 135 5.17 1.71 -6.82
CA VAL A 135 6.07 1.55 -7.96
C VAL A 135 6.13 0.09 -8.41
N ASP A 136 6.13 -0.84 -7.45
CA ASP A 136 6.15 -2.28 -7.74
C ASP A 136 4.77 -2.80 -8.17
N ILE A 137 4.52 -2.77 -9.48
CA ILE A 137 3.28 -3.30 -10.07
C ILE A 137 3.15 -4.81 -9.84
N GLU A 138 4.25 -5.56 -9.83
CA GLU A 138 4.19 -7.02 -9.64
C GLU A 138 3.69 -7.35 -8.23
N LEU A 139 4.06 -6.57 -7.22
CA LEU A 139 3.48 -6.66 -5.88
C LEU A 139 1.95 -6.50 -5.89
N ILE A 140 1.42 -5.50 -6.61
CA ILE A 140 -0.03 -5.30 -6.75
C ILE A 140 -0.66 -6.51 -7.45
N VAL A 141 -0.09 -6.93 -8.58
CA VAL A 141 -0.57 -8.07 -9.37
C VAL A 141 -0.66 -9.31 -8.50
N GLN A 142 0.43 -9.69 -7.81
CA GLN A 142 0.49 -10.87 -6.96
C GLN A 142 -0.52 -10.81 -5.81
N SER A 143 -0.71 -9.63 -5.22
CA SER A 143 -1.69 -9.43 -4.15
C SER A 143 -3.12 -9.66 -4.65
N LEU A 144 -3.42 -9.22 -5.88
CA LEU A 144 -4.75 -9.26 -6.48
C LEU A 144 -5.13 -10.61 -7.13
N ARG A 145 -4.18 -11.51 -7.40
CA ARG A 145 -4.42 -12.78 -8.13
C ARG A 145 -5.58 -13.64 -7.61
N SER A 146 -5.87 -13.57 -6.31
CA SER A 146 -6.89 -14.40 -5.66
C SER A 146 -8.16 -13.65 -5.26
N PHE A 147 -8.32 -12.39 -5.70
CA PHE A 147 -9.54 -11.62 -5.48
C PHE A 147 -10.64 -12.07 -6.44
N SER A 148 -11.91 -11.87 -6.06
CA SER A 148 -13.06 -12.18 -6.92
C SER A 148 -13.13 -11.26 -8.14
N THR A 149 -13.75 -11.75 -9.23
CA THR A 149 -13.91 -10.97 -10.47
C THR A 149 -14.68 -9.69 -10.17
N SER A 150 -15.76 -9.80 -9.41
CA SER A 150 -16.58 -8.68 -8.98
C SER A 150 -15.80 -7.58 -8.25
N TYR A 151 -14.83 -7.93 -7.42
CA TYR A 151 -14.02 -6.94 -6.72
C TYR A 151 -12.98 -6.30 -7.65
N LEU A 152 -12.37 -7.08 -8.54
CA LEU A 152 -11.45 -6.56 -9.55
C LEU A 152 -12.17 -5.62 -10.54
N CYS A 153 -13.42 -5.92 -10.92
CA CYS A 153 -14.26 -5.01 -11.69
C CYS A 153 -14.50 -3.70 -10.94
N LYS A 154 -14.89 -3.76 -9.66
CA LYS A 154 -15.07 -2.55 -8.82
C LYS A 154 -13.81 -1.68 -8.75
N LEU A 155 -12.64 -2.28 -8.55
CA LEU A 155 -11.37 -1.54 -8.55
C LEU A 155 -11.07 -0.92 -9.91
N THR A 156 -11.36 -1.64 -10.99
CA THR A 156 -11.13 -1.18 -12.36
C THR A 156 -12.06 -0.02 -12.73
N GLU A 157 -13.33 -0.09 -12.31
CA GLU A 157 -14.33 0.96 -12.48
C GLU A 157 -13.98 2.22 -11.67
N ALA A 158 -13.58 2.06 -10.41
CA ALA A 158 -13.09 3.16 -9.57
C ALA A 158 -11.86 3.83 -10.22
N ALA A 159 -10.93 3.03 -10.74
CA ALA A 159 -9.78 3.54 -11.47
C ALA A 159 -10.14 4.30 -12.74
N ALA A 160 -11.15 3.84 -13.49
CA ALA A 160 -11.63 4.55 -14.67
C ALA A 160 -12.30 5.88 -14.31
N ALA A 161 -13.10 5.92 -13.25
CA ALA A 161 -13.73 7.15 -12.76
C ALA A 161 -12.69 8.22 -12.32
N ASP A 162 -11.54 7.78 -11.82
CA ASP A 162 -10.42 8.63 -11.39
C ASP A 162 -9.37 8.85 -12.51
N ALA A 163 -9.71 8.58 -13.78
CA ALA A 163 -8.85 8.73 -14.95
C ALA A 163 -7.52 7.93 -14.92
N ASN A 164 -7.51 6.77 -14.25
CA ASN A 164 -6.36 5.88 -14.10
C ASN A 164 -6.47 4.58 -14.90
N VAL A 165 -7.10 4.61 -16.08
CA VAL A 165 -7.29 3.43 -16.94
C VAL A 165 -5.94 2.76 -17.27
N ALA A 166 -4.87 3.53 -17.44
CA ALA A 166 -3.53 2.99 -17.69
C ALA A 166 -2.97 2.15 -16.53
N LEU A 167 -3.25 2.51 -15.27
CA LEU A 167 -2.85 1.70 -14.12
C LEU A 167 -3.63 0.39 -14.10
N SER A 168 -4.95 0.43 -14.32
CA SER A 168 -5.78 -0.77 -14.44
C SER A 168 -5.25 -1.70 -15.53
N ALA A 169 -4.93 -1.18 -16.72
CA ALA A 169 -4.38 -1.98 -17.80
C ALA A 169 -3.07 -2.68 -17.40
N ARG A 170 -2.15 -1.97 -16.75
CA ARG A 170 -0.88 -2.53 -16.27
C ARG A 170 -1.05 -3.61 -15.21
N VAL A 171 -2.01 -3.44 -14.29
CA VAL A 171 -2.29 -4.43 -13.25
C VAL A 171 -2.99 -5.65 -13.84
N LEU A 172 -4.01 -5.44 -14.67
CA LEU A 172 -4.77 -6.52 -15.27
C LEU A 172 -3.93 -7.34 -16.27
N SER A 173 -3.02 -6.71 -17.02
CA SER A 173 -2.15 -7.42 -17.95
C SER A 173 -1.19 -8.40 -17.28
N GLY A 174 -0.90 -8.23 -15.99
CA GLY A 174 -0.14 -9.17 -15.16
C GLY A 174 -0.94 -10.38 -14.65
N LEU A 175 -2.27 -10.39 -14.83
CA LEU A 175 -3.11 -11.55 -14.50
C LEU A 175 -3.09 -12.56 -15.65
N SER A 176 -3.49 -13.81 -15.38
CA SER A 176 -3.61 -14.83 -16.45
C SER A 176 -4.62 -14.41 -17.52
N LEU A 177 -4.40 -14.80 -18.79
CA LEU A 177 -5.30 -14.47 -19.90
C LEU A 177 -6.78 -14.81 -19.66
N PRO A 178 -7.15 -16.00 -19.11
CA PRO A 178 -8.56 -16.29 -18.80
C PRO A 178 -9.15 -15.31 -17.78
N ARG A 179 -8.32 -14.85 -16.84
CA ARG A 179 -8.73 -13.89 -15.82
C ARG A 179 -8.95 -12.50 -16.39
N GLN A 180 -8.09 -12.07 -17.33
CA GLN A 180 -8.28 -10.83 -18.07
C GLN A 180 -9.60 -10.86 -18.86
N ALA A 181 -9.86 -11.94 -19.59
CA ALA A 181 -11.10 -12.12 -20.36
C ALA A 181 -12.34 -12.10 -19.47
N ASP A 182 -12.32 -12.82 -18.34
CA ASP A 182 -13.40 -12.84 -17.35
C ASP A 182 -13.71 -11.44 -16.79
N ILE A 183 -12.68 -10.64 -16.50
CA ILE A 183 -12.89 -9.25 -16.04
C ILE A 183 -13.48 -8.39 -17.16
N CYS A 184 -12.94 -8.46 -18.39
CA CYS A 184 -13.48 -7.74 -19.53
C CYS A 184 -14.97 -8.07 -19.79
N ALA A 185 -15.38 -9.32 -19.59
CA ALA A 185 -16.76 -9.77 -19.76
C ALA A 185 -17.76 -9.12 -18.78
N HIS A 186 -17.28 -8.67 -17.62
CA HIS A 186 -18.11 -8.15 -16.53
C HIS A 186 -17.98 -6.63 -16.33
N LEU A 187 -17.11 -5.96 -17.08
CA LEU A 187 -16.96 -4.51 -17.01
C LEU A 187 -18.06 -3.79 -17.79
N ALA A 188 -18.47 -2.62 -17.30
CA ALA A 188 -19.34 -1.73 -18.06
C ALA A 188 -18.67 -1.29 -19.37
N PRO A 189 -19.42 -1.16 -20.49
CA PRO A 189 -18.87 -0.76 -21.79
C PRO A 189 -18.03 0.52 -21.75
N ALA A 190 -18.50 1.53 -21.01
CA ALA A 190 -17.80 2.82 -20.85
C ALA A 190 -16.40 2.70 -20.21
N VAL A 191 -16.17 1.65 -19.41
CA VAL A 191 -14.85 1.36 -18.80
C VAL A 191 -14.03 0.44 -19.70
N LEU A 192 -14.69 -0.51 -20.36
CA LEU A 192 -14.04 -1.47 -21.24
C LEU A 192 -13.46 -0.81 -22.50
N GLU A 193 -14.19 0.11 -23.14
CA GLU A 193 -13.78 0.81 -24.36
C GLU A 193 -12.38 1.44 -24.27
N PRO A 194 -12.05 2.27 -23.26
CA PRO A 194 -10.70 2.83 -23.13
C PRO A 194 -9.66 1.83 -22.60
N LEU A 195 -10.08 0.77 -21.90
CA LEU A 195 -9.19 -0.21 -21.29
C LEU A 195 -8.70 -1.27 -22.29
N LEU A 196 -9.59 -1.75 -23.15
CA LEU A 196 -9.37 -2.89 -24.02
C LEU A 196 -8.19 -2.71 -24.99
N PRO A 197 -8.00 -1.55 -25.65
CA PRO A 197 -6.84 -1.34 -26.52
C PRO A 197 -5.50 -1.51 -25.78
N LEU A 198 -5.41 -1.04 -24.54
CA LEU A 198 -4.21 -1.16 -23.71
C LEU A 198 -3.93 -2.61 -23.32
N LEU A 199 -4.98 -3.37 -22.99
CA LEU A 199 -4.85 -4.79 -22.67
C LEU A 199 -4.43 -5.60 -23.90
N LEU A 200 -5.01 -5.33 -25.07
CA LEU A 200 -4.64 -6.00 -26.32
C LEU A 200 -3.22 -5.65 -26.77
N GLN A 201 -2.76 -4.41 -26.51
CA GLN A 201 -1.37 -4.02 -26.75
C GLN A 201 -0.41 -4.80 -25.85
N ALA A 202 -0.77 -5.04 -24.59
CA ALA A 202 0.04 -5.83 -23.67
C ALA A 202 0.01 -7.33 -23.99
N ASN A 203 -1.16 -7.85 -24.39
CA ASN A 203 -1.41 -9.28 -24.60
C ASN A 203 -2.33 -9.51 -25.81
N ALA A 204 -1.77 -9.63 -27.01
CA ALA A 204 -2.56 -9.81 -28.24
C ALA A 204 -3.43 -11.10 -28.23
N ALA A 205 -2.97 -12.16 -27.57
CA ALA A 205 -3.69 -13.42 -27.43
C ALA A 205 -5.01 -13.31 -26.65
N LEU A 206 -5.22 -12.22 -25.88
CA LEU A 206 -6.48 -11.97 -25.19
C LEU A 206 -7.66 -11.91 -26.17
N ARG A 207 -7.44 -11.47 -27.41
CA ARG A 207 -8.48 -11.33 -28.44
C ARG A 207 -9.24 -12.64 -28.68
N GLU A 208 -8.57 -13.78 -28.59
CA GLU A 208 -9.16 -15.11 -28.82
C GLU A 208 -10.09 -15.55 -27.68
N LEU A 209 -9.98 -14.91 -26.52
CA LEU A 209 -10.72 -15.25 -25.30
C LEU A 209 -11.81 -14.22 -24.95
N LEU A 210 -11.89 -13.10 -25.68
CA LEU A 210 -12.90 -12.09 -25.43
C LEU A 210 -14.29 -12.62 -25.83
N PRO A 211 -15.32 -12.43 -24.99
CA PRO A 211 -16.68 -12.74 -25.37
C PRO A 211 -17.14 -11.81 -26.51
N GLU A 212 -18.06 -12.26 -27.37
CA GLU A 212 -18.57 -11.47 -28.50
C GLU A 212 -18.95 -10.00 -28.20
N PRO A 213 -19.63 -9.66 -27.08
CA PRO A 213 -19.93 -8.26 -26.75
C PRO A 213 -18.71 -7.40 -26.41
N ALA A 214 -17.54 -8.00 -26.17
CA ALA A 214 -16.29 -7.32 -25.83
C ALA A 214 -15.30 -7.29 -27.02
N GLN A 215 -15.65 -7.84 -28.18
CA GLN A 215 -14.79 -7.78 -29.35
C GLN A 215 -14.78 -6.36 -29.91
N PRO A 216 -13.60 -5.79 -30.26
CA PRO A 216 -13.57 -4.51 -30.93
C PRO A 216 -14.30 -4.63 -32.26
N VAL A 217 -15.26 -3.74 -32.51
CA VAL A 217 -15.95 -3.67 -33.80
C VAL A 217 -14.89 -3.47 -34.86
N ALA A 218 -14.75 -4.43 -35.78
CA ALA A 218 -13.85 -4.27 -36.91
C ALA A 218 -14.32 -3.07 -37.72
N GLU A 219 -13.56 -1.98 -37.71
CA GLU A 219 -13.71 -0.92 -38.71
C GLU A 219 -13.46 -1.57 -40.07
N LEU A 220 -14.54 -1.82 -40.80
CA LEU A 220 -14.50 -2.20 -42.20
C LEU A 220 -13.95 -1.01 -43.01
N PRO A 221 -13.07 -1.27 -44.00
CA PRO A 221 -12.40 -0.23 -44.79
C PRO A 221 -13.34 0.63 -45.63
#